data_AF-A0AA92TJY6-F1
#
_entry.id   AF-A0AA92TJY6-F1
#
_cell.length_a   1.000
_cell.length_b   1.000
_cell.length_c   1.000
_cell.angle_alpha   90.00
_cell.angle_beta   90.00
_cell.angle_gamma   90.00
#
_symmetry.space_group_name_H-M   'P 1'
#
loop_
_entity.id
_entity.type
_entity.pdbx_description
1 polymer ?
#
loop_
_entity_poly.entity_id
_entity_poly.type
_entity_poly.pdbx_seq_one_letter_code
_entity_poly.pdbx_strand_id
1 'polypeptide(L)'
;MVVSISYREVEQYITHHFQREITFKLENSSQLNIATPLKVLGFTKYISINVGVVKIENAKIFLTYSGKLGIDLLVNPTIAFFRRLLPEKANFIRTDTGNVIELNLQEIDELQSVFEKMDLQSITFEENSFHIEADLKS
;
A
#
# COMPACT_ATOMS: atom_id res chain seq x y z
N MET A 1 14.18 15.04 -3.64
CA MET A 1 13.89 14.90 -2.19
C MET A 1 13.80 13.42 -1.88
N VAL A 2 14.36 13.00 -0.75
CA VAL A 2 14.31 11.60 -0.29
C VAL A 2 13.68 11.57 1.09
N VAL A 3 12.70 10.69 1.27
CA VAL A 3 12.04 10.44 2.54
C VAL A 3 12.15 8.95 2.85
N SER A 4 12.60 8.63 4.06
CA SER A 4 12.58 7.26 4.57
C SER A 4 11.57 7.19 5.71
N ILE A 5 10.63 6.25 5.63
CA ILE A 5 9.63 5.98 6.67
C ILE A 5 9.86 4.56 7.15
N SER A 6 10.17 4.38 8.43
CA SER A 6 10.40 3.03 8.95
C SER A 6 9.09 2.24 9.03
N TYR A 7 9.19 0.93 8.83
CA TYR A 7 8.06 0.01 9.01
C TYR A 7 7.45 0.14 10.40
N ARG A 8 8.30 0.26 11.42
CA ARG A 8 7.88 0.45 12.81
C ARG A 8 7.02 1.70 13.01
N GLU A 9 7.36 2.83 12.38
CA GLU A 9 6.55 4.05 12.48
C GLU A 9 5.14 3.82 11.92
N VAL A 10 5.03 3.15 10.78
CA VAL A 10 3.74 2.84 10.15
C VAL A 10 2.95 1.83 10.99
N GLU A 11 3.60 0.79 11.52
CA GLU A 11 2.98 -0.20 12.42
C GLU A 11 2.44 0.44 13.70
N GLN A 12 3.23 1.33 14.31
CA GLN A 12 2.85 2.06 15.52
C GLN A 12 1.69 3.01 15.26
N TYR A 13 1.73 3.74 14.14
CA TYR A 13 0.63 4.60 13.71
C TYR A 13 -0.67 3.79 13.55
N ILE A 14 -0.62 2.66 12.84
CA ILE A 14 -1.80 1.83 12.60
C ILE A 14 -2.34 1.24 13.91
N THR A 15 -1.46 0.77 14.78
CA THR A 15 -1.83 0.21 16.09
C THR A 15 -2.50 1.27 16.95
N HIS A 16 -1.92 2.46 17.06
CA HIS A 16 -2.42 3.53 17.90
C HIS A 16 -3.78 4.06 17.43
N HIS A 17 -3.92 4.31 16.12
CA HIS A 17 -5.12 4.95 15.57
C HIS A 17 -6.26 4.00 15.25
N PHE A 18 -5.96 2.74 14.88
CA PHE A 18 -6.99 1.80 14.42
C PHE A 18 -7.14 0.56 15.30
N GLN A 19 -6.30 0.40 16.33
CA GLN A 19 -6.30 -0.79 17.20
C GLN A 19 -6.16 -2.08 16.39
N ARG A 20 -5.35 -2.02 15.31
CA ARG A 20 -5.04 -3.14 14.42
C ARG A 20 -3.55 -3.38 14.43
N GLU A 21 -3.17 -4.65 14.48
CA GLU A 21 -1.79 -5.08 14.32
C GLU A 21 -1.52 -5.43 12.85
N ILE A 22 -0.41 -4.92 12.34
CA ILE A 22 0.13 -5.24 11.02
C ILE A 22 1.65 -5.37 11.17
N THR A 23 2.27 -6.16 10.31
CA THR A 23 3.72 -6.27 10.23
C THR A 23 4.18 -6.15 8.79
N PHE A 24 5.27 -5.43 8.57
CA PHE A 24 5.94 -5.35 7.28
C PHE A 24 7.26 -6.12 7.34
N LYS A 25 7.53 -6.92 6.31
CA LYS A 25 8.79 -7.65 6.19
C LYS A 25 9.23 -7.72 4.73
N LEU A 26 10.45 -7.31 4.44
CA LEU A 26 11.01 -7.49 3.11
C LEU A 26 11.13 -9.00 2.81
N GLU A 27 10.41 -9.47 1.79
CA GLU A 27 10.42 -10.87 1.37
C GLU A 27 11.60 -11.14 0.43
N ASN A 28 11.86 -10.19 -0.48
CA ASN A 28 13.01 -10.14 -1.37
C ASN A 28 13.24 -8.69 -1.82
N SER A 29 14.20 -8.47 -2.71
CA SER A 29 14.60 -7.13 -3.19
C SER A 29 13.50 -6.29 -3.84
N SER A 30 12.31 -6.82 -4.08
CA SER A 30 11.21 -6.13 -4.77
C SER A 30 9.82 -6.34 -4.16
N GLN A 31 9.71 -7.20 -3.13
CA GLN A 31 8.43 -7.59 -2.56
C GLN A 31 8.42 -7.39 -1.05
N LEU A 32 7.38 -6.72 -0.57
CA LEU A 32 7.09 -6.53 0.82
C LEU A 32 5.96 -7.47 1.24
N ASN A 33 6.22 -8.32 2.23
CA ASN A 33 5.17 -9.06 2.92
C ASN A 33 4.48 -8.14 3.92
N ILE A 34 3.16 -8.06 3.82
CA ILE A 34 2.29 -7.35 4.76
C ILE A 34 1.40 -8.41 5.41
N ALA A 35 1.46 -8.52 6.74
CA ALA A 35 0.70 -9.53 7.47
C ALA A 35 -0.09 -8.94 8.63
N THR A 36 -1.24 -9.53 8.94
CA THR A 36 -2.05 -9.18 10.09
C THR A 36 -2.48 -10.46 10.85
N PRO A 37 -2.50 -10.44 12.19
CA PRO A 37 -2.93 -11.59 12.98
C PRO A 37 -4.46 -11.72 12.96
N LEU A 38 -4.93 -12.92 12.61
CA LEU A 38 -6.30 -13.38 12.76
C LEU A 38 -6.38 -14.32 13.97
N LYS A 39 -7.15 -13.91 14.98
CA LYS A 39 -7.44 -14.74 16.16
C LYS A 39 -8.59 -15.69 15.83
N VAL A 40 -8.33 -16.99 15.92
CA VAL A 40 -9.34 -18.05 15.72
C VAL A 40 -9.23 -19.05 16.86
N LEU A 41 -10.27 -19.17 17.68
CA LEU A 41 -10.44 -20.20 18.72
C LEU A 41 -9.18 -20.45 19.57
N GLY A 42 -8.59 -19.38 20.15
CA GLY A 42 -7.43 -19.49 21.05
C GLY A 42 -6.07 -19.58 20.37
N PHE A 43 -6.02 -19.57 19.03
CA PHE A 43 -4.78 -19.53 18.26
C PHE A 43 -4.72 -18.27 17.38
N THR A 44 -3.51 -17.79 17.13
CA THR A 44 -3.25 -16.69 16.19
C THR A 44 -2.72 -17.26 14.89
N LYS A 45 -3.40 -17.01 13.77
CA LYS A 45 -2.91 -17.27 12.42
C LYS A 45 -2.60 -15.95 11.74
N TYR A 46 -1.57 -15.89 10.91
CA TYR A 46 -1.29 -14.71 10.11
C TYR A 46 -1.87 -14.89 8.71
N ILE A 47 -2.61 -13.87 8.27
CA ILE A 47 -2.99 -13.70 6.87
C ILE A 47 -2.05 -12.64 6.31
N SER A 48 -1.50 -12.91 5.13
CA SER A 48 -0.51 -12.02 4.51
C SER A 48 -0.73 -11.86 3.02
N ILE A 49 -0.26 -10.74 2.50
CA ILE A 49 -0.18 -10.41 1.09
C ILE A 49 1.25 -9.92 0.81
N ASN A 50 1.82 -10.34 -0.30
CA ASN A 50 3.07 -9.78 -0.82
C ASN A 50 2.71 -8.69 -1.82
N VAL A 51 3.35 -7.53 -1.74
CA VAL A 51 3.16 -6.42 -2.67
C VAL A 51 4.48 -5.98 -3.26
N GLY A 52 4.48 -5.52 -4.51
CA GLY A 52 5.63 -4.94 -5.20
C GLY A 52 5.25 -3.66 -5.92
N VAL A 53 6.17 -2.72 -6.07
CA VAL A 53 5.96 -1.55 -6.93
C VAL A 53 6.31 -1.91 -8.37
N VAL A 54 5.33 -1.82 -9.27
CA VAL A 54 5.52 -2.06 -10.71
C VAL A 54 6.09 -0.82 -11.38
N LYS A 55 5.41 0.30 -11.18
CA LYS A 55 5.74 1.59 -11.77
C LYS A 55 5.01 2.71 -11.03
N ILE A 56 5.50 3.92 -11.24
CA ILE A 56 4.85 5.16 -10.84
C ILE A 56 4.63 5.99 -12.10
N GLU A 57 3.41 6.49 -12.27
CA GLU A 57 3.05 7.37 -13.39
C GLU A 57 2.33 8.60 -12.82
N ASN A 58 3.01 9.74 -12.82
CA ASN A 58 2.57 10.95 -12.12
C ASN A 58 2.36 10.64 -10.62
N ALA A 59 1.15 10.85 -10.11
CA ALA A 59 0.77 10.53 -8.73
C ALA A 59 0.04 9.17 -8.61
N LYS A 60 0.20 8.28 -9.59
CA LYS A 60 -0.36 6.94 -9.58
C LYS A 60 0.71 5.91 -9.26
N ILE A 61 0.42 5.02 -8.32
CA ILE A 61 1.29 3.89 -7.97
C ILE A 61 0.62 2.60 -8.44
N PHE A 62 1.36 1.80 -9.19
CA PHE A 62 0.91 0.48 -9.62
C PHE A 62 1.61 -0.56 -8.77
N LEU A 63 0.82 -1.34 -8.02
CA LEU A 63 1.33 -2.36 -7.11
C LEU A 63 0.96 -3.76 -7.62
N THR A 64 1.93 -4.66 -7.78
CA THR A 64 1.60 -6.09 -7.86
C THR A 64 1.14 -6.58 -6.50
N TYR A 65 0.30 -7.61 -6.50
CA TYR A 65 0.03 -8.36 -5.30
C TYR A 65 0.06 -9.87 -5.55
N SER A 66 0.48 -10.61 -4.54
CA SER A 66 0.44 -12.07 -4.52
C SER A 66 0.23 -12.59 -3.11
N GLY A 67 -0.07 -13.87 -2.96
CA GLY A 67 -0.34 -14.46 -1.66
C GLY A 67 -0.63 -15.95 -1.77
N LYS A 68 -1.07 -16.53 -0.65
CA LYS A 68 -1.53 -17.93 -0.64
C LYS A 68 -2.73 -18.10 -1.57
N LEU A 69 -2.99 -19.34 -1.98
CA LEU A 69 -4.13 -19.71 -2.81
C LEU A 69 -5.42 -19.05 -2.29
N GLY A 70 -6.14 -18.38 -3.20
CA GLY A 70 -7.39 -17.68 -2.89
C GLY A 70 -7.24 -16.21 -2.50
N ILE A 71 -6.04 -15.62 -2.54
CA ILE A 71 -5.85 -14.19 -2.22
C ILE A 71 -6.70 -13.25 -3.09
N ASP A 72 -6.93 -13.61 -4.36
CA ASP A 72 -7.79 -12.84 -5.28
C ASP A 72 -9.24 -12.77 -4.80
N LEU A 73 -9.71 -13.80 -4.06
CA LEU A 73 -11.04 -13.82 -3.45
C LEU A 73 -11.15 -12.83 -2.27
N LEU A 74 -10.04 -12.30 -1.77
CA LEU A 74 -10.01 -11.26 -0.74
C LEU A 74 -9.76 -9.88 -1.34
N VAL A 75 -8.85 -9.76 -2.31
CA VAL A 75 -8.45 -8.45 -2.87
C VAL A 75 -9.60 -7.80 -3.62
N ASN A 76 -10.20 -8.47 -4.61
CA ASN A 76 -11.22 -7.86 -5.45
C ASN A 76 -12.45 -7.38 -4.65
N PRO A 77 -13.01 -8.18 -3.71
CA PRO A 77 -14.12 -7.71 -2.87
C PRO A 77 -13.71 -6.56 -1.95
N THR A 78 -12.48 -6.55 -1.44
CA THR A 78 -11.97 -5.47 -0.58
C THR A 78 -11.87 -4.16 -1.36
N ILE A 79 -11.34 -4.19 -2.58
CA ILE A 79 -11.28 -3.00 -3.44
C ILE A 79 -12.68 -2.50 -3.81
N ALA A 80 -13.60 -3.40 -4.19
CA ALA A 80 -14.98 -3.05 -4.48
C ALA A 80 -15.67 -2.41 -3.26
N PHE A 81 -15.41 -2.94 -2.07
CA PHE A 81 -15.92 -2.39 -0.81
C PHE A 81 -15.37 -0.99 -0.53
N PHE A 82 -14.06 -0.76 -0.67
CA PHE A 82 -13.45 0.57 -0.48
C PHE A 82 -14.05 1.61 -1.43
N ARG A 83 -14.20 1.27 -2.71
CA ARG A 83 -14.82 2.19 -3.70
C ARG A 83 -16.27 2.50 -3.38
N ARG A 84 -17.01 1.56 -2.78
CA ARG A 84 -18.37 1.81 -2.32
C ARG A 84 -18.43 2.70 -1.08
N LEU A 85 -17.44 2.60 -0.18
CA LEU A 85 -17.35 3.44 1.02
C LEU A 85 -16.98 4.89 0.71
N LEU A 86 -16.19 5.11 -0.35
CA LEU A 86 -15.73 6.43 -0.77
C LEU A 86 -16.15 6.69 -2.22
N PRO A 87 -17.46 6.86 -2.50
CA PRO A 87 -17.95 7.02 -3.86
C PRO A 87 -17.37 8.26 -4.55
N GLU A 88 -17.14 9.33 -3.78
CA GLU A 88 -16.49 10.57 -4.23
C GLU A 88 -15.03 10.34 -4.68
N LYS A 89 -14.40 9.26 -4.19
CA LYS A 89 -13.00 8.87 -4.47
C LYS A 89 -12.95 7.50 -5.16
N ALA A 90 -13.95 7.18 -5.98
CA ALA A 90 -14.06 5.87 -6.63
C ALA A 90 -12.89 5.55 -7.60
N ASN A 91 -12.08 6.55 -7.93
CA ASN A 91 -10.86 6.43 -8.74
C ASN A 91 -9.60 6.26 -7.89
N PHE A 92 -9.68 6.38 -6.57
CA PHE A 92 -8.55 6.27 -5.65
C PHE A 92 -7.87 4.92 -5.75
N ILE A 93 -8.64 3.85 -5.90
CA ILE A 93 -8.12 2.48 -5.92
C ILE A 93 -8.88 1.61 -6.91
N ARG A 94 -8.16 0.89 -7.76
CA ARG A 94 -8.72 -0.01 -8.77
C ARG A 94 -7.83 -1.22 -8.97
N THR A 95 -8.42 -2.31 -9.46
CA THR A 95 -7.70 -3.49 -9.91
C THR A 95 -7.47 -3.38 -11.41
N ASP A 96 -6.25 -3.66 -11.85
CA ASP A 96 -5.87 -3.82 -13.24
C ASP A 96 -5.58 -5.30 -13.53
N THR A 97 -5.32 -5.63 -14.79
CA THR A 97 -4.95 -6.97 -15.25
C THR A 97 -3.65 -7.45 -14.60
N GLY A 98 -3.52 -8.76 -14.41
CA GLY A 98 -2.27 -9.37 -13.92
C GLY A 98 -1.98 -9.16 -12.43
N ASN A 99 -3.01 -9.14 -11.58
CA ASN A 99 -2.91 -8.95 -10.13
C ASN A 99 -2.18 -7.64 -9.76
N VAL A 100 -2.61 -6.55 -10.40
CA VAL A 100 -2.10 -5.21 -10.16
C VAL A 100 -3.20 -4.35 -9.53
N ILE A 101 -2.83 -3.53 -8.56
CA ILE A 101 -3.67 -2.49 -7.95
C ILE A 101 -3.11 -1.14 -8.39
N GLU A 102 -3.95 -0.29 -8.97
CA GLU A 102 -3.66 1.12 -9.21
C GLU A 102 -4.16 1.92 -8.00
N LEU A 103 -3.26 2.71 -7.40
CA LEU A 103 -3.55 3.72 -6.39
C LEU A 103 -3.36 5.10 -7.01
N ASN A 104 -4.43 5.90 -7.11
CA ASN A 104 -4.36 7.28 -7.56
C ASN A 104 -4.30 8.23 -6.37
N LEU A 105 -3.10 8.72 -6.03
CA LEU A 105 -2.89 9.57 -4.87
C LEU A 105 -3.47 10.99 -5.04
N GLN A 106 -3.83 11.41 -6.26
CA GLN A 106 -4.49 12.70 -6.50
C GLN A 106 -5.90 12.77 -5.91
N GLU A 107 -6.50 11.61 -5.64
CA GLU A 107 -7.83 11.49 -5.02
C GLU A 107 -7.75 11.66 -3.48
N ILE A 108 -6.55 11.87 -2.92
CA ILE A 108 -6.34 12.25 -1.53
C ILE A 108 -6.14 13.77 -1.47
N ASP A 109 -7.15 14.49 -0.97
CA ASP A 109 -7.18 15.95 -0.95
C ASP A 109 -5.96 16.55 -0.23
N GLU A 110 -5.53 15.92 0.86
CA GLU A 110 -4.38 16.32 1.66
C GLU A 110 -3.06 16.25 0.88
N LEU A 111 -2.98 15.43 -0.17
CA LEU A 111 -1.79 15.28 -1.01
C LEU A 111 -1.78 16.18 -2.24
N GLN A 112 -2.87 16.91 -2.54
CA GLN A 112 -2.92 17.77 -3.73
C GLN A 112 -1.80 18.82 -3.73
N SER A 113 -1.64 19.54 -2.61
CA SER A 113 -0.58 20.56 -2.45
C SER A 113 0.85 20.00 -2.56
N VAL A 114 1.02 18.70 -2.28
CA VAL A 114 2.29 17.99 -2.43
C VAL A 114 2.57 17.77 -3.92
N PHE A 115 1.60 17.25 -4.66
CA PHE A 115 1.73 16.97 -6.10
C PHE A 115 1.67 18.21 -6.99
N GLU A 116 1.23 19.36 -6.49
CA GLU A 116 1.42 20.65 -7.17
C GLU A 116 2.91 21.05 -7.27
N LYS A 117 3.72 20.61 -6.31
CA LYS A 117 5.12 21.02 -6.18
C LYS A 117 6.11 19.91 -6.45
N MET A 118 5.66 18.66 -6.41
CA MET A 118 6.56 17.50 -6.52
C MET A 118 6.02 16.42 -7.46
N ASP A 119 6.96 15.75 -8.12
CA ASP A 119 6.73 14.54 -8.90
C ASP A 119 7.33 13.33 -8.19
N LEU A 120 6.47 12.36 -7.85
CA LEU A 120 6.88 11.11 -7.22
C LEU A 120 7.67 10.26 -8.24
N GLN A 121 8.91 9.92 -7.91
CA GLN A 121 9.81 9.19 -8.80
C GLN A 121 9.82 7.69 -8.49
N SER A 122 10.04 7.34 -7.23
CA SER A 122 10.21 5.95 -6.83
C SER A 122 9.71 5.67 -5.41
N ILE A 123 9.31 4.42 -5.20
CA ILE A 123 9.08 3.84 -3.88
C ILE A 123 9.82 2.51 -3.88
N THR A 124 10.79 2.38 -2.99
CA THR A 124 11.60 1.17 -2.83
C THR A 124 11.39 0.59 -1.43
N PHE A 125 11.28 -0.74 -1.35
CA PHE A 125 11.21 -1.44 -0.08
C PHE A 125 12.62 -1.83 0.37
N GLU A 126 13.02 -1.34 1.54
CA GLU A 126 14.27 -1.70 2.18
C GLU A 126 14.01 -2.69 3.34
N GLU A 127 15.06 -3.12 4.05
CA GLU A 127 14.93 -4.11 5.12
C GLU A 127 13.95 -3.66 6.22
N ASN A 128 13.93 -2.37 6.55
CA ASN A 128 13.15 -1.83 7.68
C ASN A 128 12.38 -0.53 7.34
N SER A 129 12.32 -0.13 6.07
CA SER A 129 11.78 1.17 5.67
C SER A 129 11.25 1.20 4.24
N PHE A 130 10.30 2.11 4.03
CA PHE A 130 9.92 2.60 2.72
C PHE A 130 10.86 3.75 2.35
N HIS A 131 11.53 3.64 1.21
CA HIS A 131 12.36 4.70 0.63
C HIS A 131 11.59 5.37 -0.50
N ILE A 132 11.31 6.66 -0.36
CA ILE A 132 10.46 7.42 -1.28
C ILE A 132 11.27 8.57 -1.87
N GLU A 133 11.35 8.61 -3.20
CA GLU A 133 12.03 9.68 -3.94
C GLU A 133 11.01 10.52 -4.70
N ALA A 134 11.15 11.84 -4.61
CA ALA A 134 10.33 12.79 -5.34
C ALA A 134 11.14 14.02 -5.75
N ASP A 135 10.88 14.56 -6.94
CA ASP A 135 11.54 15.76 -7.45
C ASP A 135 10.65 16.98 -7.33
N LEU A 136 11.26 18.17 -7.22
CA LEU A 136 10.51 19.41 -7.32
C LEU A 136 10.11 19.65 -8.77
N LYS A 137 8.86 20.05 -8.98
CA LYS A 137 8.37 20.51 -10.28
C LYS A 137 9.10 21.79 -10.67
N SER A 138 9.52 21.83 -11.93
CA SER A 138 10.18 22.98 -12.56
C SER A 138 9.20 24.12 -12.84
#